data_AF-A0AAJ2G3F3-F1
#
_entry.id   AF-A0AAJ2G3F3-F1
#
_cell.length_a   1.000
_cell.length_b   1.000
_cell.length_c   1.000
_cell.angle_alpha   90.00
_cell.angle_beta   90.00
_cell.angle_gamma   90.00
#
_symmetry.space_group_name_H-M   'P 1'
#
loop_
_entity.id
_entity.type
_entity.pdbx_description
1 polymer ?
#
loop_
_entity_poly.entity_id
_entity_poly.type
_entity_poly.pdbx_seq_one_letter_code
_entity_poly.pdbx_strand_id
1 'polypeptide(L)'
;MRIFLTIFLLVASLGLSAQPVVLLQKDVSKELAQKLNREYQNNEGPVNQTPHSVRTVFDNIYRQILQTDKFKEYMAWNKLYLNAEGKIDYLVVSVTKSFQLADGKKKEDTSVADSLAAAVSAQLTPYLSDFVSRRTIGTKTAITVFVSFYNRPLTEPQARKDSVVNGLAEAMATKDTLKVKTLALGQNLLTSIPEVIYRFPNLEELFLGDNDLETVNIDMARLPKLRQLDLSRNILRDNSIAISKNKSLELLNLQMNLITDVPRAARNCKKLETLWLGNNRLSGLTNASFRKLRQVKDLNFYKAELAVLPKGIRKMRGLEVLDLYYNKLETLPKSITRLKRLTHFAVSYNQLTALPKRMDKLKSVHTIYAHHNHLSKLPERITRMKKLRIVDLGYNWLTTFPAELASFTNLEELDLSANNFPEFPMQLLQIRKLDKLHLRGNPFLGQDAERKYSDQLSQLKSKNIEVFY
;
A
#
# COMPACT_ATOMS: atom_id res chain seq x y z
N MET A 1 35.36 17.23 54.65
CA MET A 1 34.19 17.90 54.06
C MET A 1 34.61 19.25 53.45
N ARG A 2 35.21 19.22 52.25
CA ARG A 2 35.32 20.35 51.29
C ARG A 2 35.97 19.86 49.98
N ILE A 3 35.59 18.65 49.58
CA ILE A 3 35.73 18.10 48.21
C ILE A 3 34.35 18.20 47.48
N PHE A 4 33.37 18.85 48.10
CA PHE A 4 31.96 18.78 47.68
C PHE A 4 31.37 20.03 47.01
N LEU A 5 32.16 21.07 46.72
CA LEU A 5 31.60 22.29 46.10
C LEU A 5 32.36 22.87 44.90
N THR A 6 33.45 22.24 44.44
CA THR A 6 34.18 22.70 43.23
C THR A 6 34.00 21.76 42.03
N ILE A 7 33.36 20.60 42.22
CA ILE A 7 32.95 19.69 41.13
C ILE A 7 31.56 20.07 40.58
N PHE A 8 30.85 21.01 41.22
CA PHE A 8 29.52 21.46 40.75
C PHE A 8 29.58 22.54 39.64
N LEU A 9 30.77 22.98 39.23
CA LEU A 9 30.96 23.95 38.14
C LEU A 9 31.83 23.44 36.97
N LEU A 10 32.17 22.15 36.95
CA LEU A 10 32.79 21.50 35.79
C LEU A 10 31.88 20.46 35.09
N VAL A 11 30.59 20.45 35.44
CA VAL A 11 29.56 19.61 34.81
C VAL A 11 28.64 20.43 33.89
N ALA A 12 28.88 21.74 33.74
CA ALA A 12 28.00 22.63 32.98
C ALA A 12 28.53 23.05 31.58
N SER A 13 29.68 22.54 31.10
CA SER A 13 30.24 23.06 29.83
C SER A 13 31.12 22.12 29.02
N LEU A 14 30.85 20.81 29.03
CA LEU A 14 31.31 19.92 27.96
C LEU A 14 30.13 19.06 27.49
N GLY A 15 29.44 19.57 26.48
CA GLY A 15 28.37 18.88 25.77
C GLY A 15 28.91 17.60 25.13
N LEU A 16 28.64 16.46 25.77
CA LEU A 16 28.66 15.17 25.13
C LEU A 16 27.48 15.12 24.15
N SER A 17 27.70 15.60 22.93
CA SER A 17 26.86 15.23 21.79
C SER A 17 26.97 13.72 21.63
N ALA A 18 25.91 12.98 21.97
CA ALA A 18 25.86 11.55 21.70
C ALA A 18 26.05 11.34 20.19
N GLN A 19 27.19 10.79 19.79
CA GLN A 19 27.44 10.46 18.39
C GLN A 19 26.53 9.30 17.97
N PRO A 20 25.93 9.33 16.77
CA PRO A 20 25.08 8.25 16.29
C PRO A 20 25.90 6.96 16.12
N VAL A 21 25.39 5.85 16.67
CA VAL A 21 26.01 4.52 16.50
C VAL A 21 25.35 3.81 15.30
N VAL A 22 26.14 3.43 14.30
CA VAL A 22 25.67 2.65 13.15
C VAL A 22 25.82 1.17 13.45
N LEU A 23 24.73 0.39 13.33
CA LEU A 23 24.74 -1.06 13.58
C LEU A 23 24.54 -1.83 12.26
N LEU A 24 25.43 -2.77 11.95
CA LEU A 24 25.36 -3.63 10.76
C LEU A 24 24.36 -4.78 10.95
N GLN A 25 23.92 -5.42 9.87
CA GLN A 25 22.95 -6.54 9.91
C GLN A 25 23.38 -7.67 10.86
N LYS A 26 24.68 -7.97 10.93
CA LYS A 26 25.25 -8.96 11.87
C LYS A 26 25.16 -8.55 13.34
N ASP A 27 25.08 -7.25 13.62
CA ASP A 27 25.08 -6.65 14.95
C ASP A 27 23.66 -6.31 15.46
N VAL A 28 22.65 -6.53 14.61
CA VAL A 28 21.23 -6.27 14.90
C VAL A 28 20.46 -7.59 14.83
N SER A 29 20.44 -8.29 15.96
CA SER A 29 19.61 -9.50 16.08
C SER A 29 18.13 -9.18 15.84
N LYS A 30 17.33 -10.19 15.45
CA LYS A 30 15.85 -10.14 15.41
C LYS A 30 15.25 -9.53 16.69
N GLU A 31 15.95 -9.61 17.81
CA GLU A 31 15.53 -9.10 19.11
C GLU A 31 15.57 -7.57 19.18
N LEU A 32 16.50 -6.88 18.50
CA LEU A 32 16.52 -5.41 18.50
C LEU A 32 15.35 -4.83 17.70
N ALA A 33 15.00 -5.40 16.54
CA ALA A 33 13.82 -4.99 15.77
C ALA A 33 12.52 -5.20 16.58
N GLN A 34 12.41 -6.34 17.27
CA GLN A 34 11.30 -6.64 18.16
C GLN A 34 11.30 -5.77 19.43
N LYS A 35 12.47 -5.35 19.92
CA LYS A 35 12.62 -4.44 21.06
C LYS A 35 12.19 -3.03 20.66
N LEU A 36 12.67 -2.50 19.53
CA LEU A 36 12.28 -1.18 19.01
C LEU A 36 10.78 -1.09 18.73
N ASN A 37 10.20 -2.13 18.13
CA ASN A 37 8.74 -2.18 17.92
C ASN A 37 7.95 -2.33 19.23
N ARG A 38 8.55 -2.81 20.33
CA ARG A 38 7.93 -2.85 21.67
C ARG A 38 8.10 -1.54 22.44
N GLU A 39 9.29 -0.93 22.37
CA GLU A 39 9.68 0.28 23.12
C GLU A 39 9.02 1.56 22.55
N TYR A 40 8.70 1.58 21.25
CA TYR A 40 8.08 2.73 20.57
C TYR A 40 6.66 2.45 20.06
N GLN A 41 5.93 1.53 20.71
CA GLN A 41 4.53 1.24 20.35
C GLN A 41 3.70 2.53 20.33
N ASN A 42 3.04 2.79 19.19
CA ASN A 42 2.20 3.96 18.91
C ASN A 42 2.92 5.30 18.64
N ASN A 43 4.26 5.32 18.54
CA ASN A 43 5.03 6.44 17.99
C ASN A 43 5.63 6.09 16.61
N GLU A 44 4.88 5.36 15.79
CA GLU A 44 5.10 5.36 14.35
C GLU A 44 4.64 6.71 13.79
N GLY A 45 5.52 7.70 13.81
CA GLY A 45 5.35 8.85 12.92
C GLY A 45 5.33 8.32 11.49
N PRO A 46 4.36 8.67 10.63
CA PRO A 46 4.42 8.27 9.23
C PRO A 46 5.78 8.71 8.67
N VAL A 47 6.31 8.01 7.67
CA VAL A 47 7.52 8.41 6.92
C VAL A 47 7.47 9.91 6.55
N ASN A 48 6.27 10.50 6.48
CA ASN A 48 5.90 11.90 6.30
C ASN A 48 6.22 12.88 7.45
N GLN A 49 6.76 12.42 8.59
CA GLN A 49 7.33 13.27 9.64
C GLN A 49 8.86 13.39 9.53
N THR A 50 9.50 12.62 8.65
CA THR A 50 10.89 12.84 8.25
C THR A 50 10.97 14.21 7.56
N PRO A 51 11.83 15.15 8.01
CA PRO A 51 12.06 16.38 7.27
C PRO A 51 12.41 16.04 5.83
N HIS A 52 11.73 16.67 4.86
CA HIS A 52 11.87 16.35 3.44
C HIS A 52 13.35 16.35 2.98
N SER A 53 14.18 17.24 3.52
CA SER A 53 15.63 17.29 3.27
C SER A 53 16.39 16.00 3.61
N VAL A 54 15.96 15.29 4.65
CA VAL A 54 16.55 14.00 5.05
C VAL A 54 16.13 12.95 4.04
N ARG A 55 14.84 12.86 3.73
CA ARG A 55 14.32 11.90 2.74
C ARG A 55 15.02 12.05 1.39
N THR A 56 15.20 13.28 0.91
CA THR A 56 15.86 13.59 -0.36
C THR A 56 17.32 13.16 -0.39
N VAL A 57 18.06 13.28 0.71
CA VAL A 57 19.45 12.82 0.75
C VAL A 57 19.55 11.30 0.85
N PHE A 58 18.64 10.65 1.58
CA PHE A 58 18.49 9.20 1.53
C PHE A 58 18.19 8.70 0.12
N ASP A 59 17.21 9.30 -0.56
CA ASP A 59 16.84 8.92 -1.93
C ASP A 59 17.97 9.17 -2.94
N ASN A 60 18.79 10.20 -2.75
CA ASN A 60 19.93 10.51 -3.61
C ASN A 60 21.10 9.53 -3.42
N ILE A 61 21.49 9.27 -2.17
CA ILE A 61 22.54 8.28 -1.86
C ILE A 61 22.07 6.89 -2.29
N TYR A 62 20.79 6.61 -2.10
CA TYR A 62 20.19 5.36 -2.53
C TYR A 62 20.21 5.20 -4.06
N ARG A 63 19.83 6.24 -4.82
CA ARG A 63 19.95 6.25 -6.28
C ARG A 63 21.40 6.06 -6.74
N GLN A 64 22.37 6.72 -6.11
CA GLN A 64 23.79 6.56 -6.45
C GLN A 64 24.30 5.13 -6.24
N ILE A 65 23.84 4.45 -5.19
CA ILE A 65 24.27 3.08 -4.88
C ILE A 65 23.53 2.06 -5.73
N LEU A 66 22.23 2.23 -5.90
CA LEU A 66 21.40 1.32 -6.68
C LEU A 66 21.64 1.39 -8.18
N GLN A 67 22.01 2.55 -8.73
CA GLN A 67 22.26 2.68 -10.16
C GLN A 67 23.56 2.01 -10.60
N THR A 68 24.36 1.48 -9.66
CA THR A 68 25.45 0.57 -10.02
C THR A 68 24.87 -0.73 -10.58
N ASP A 69 25.54 -1.32 -11.58
CA ASP A 69 25.10 -2.60 -12.19
C ASP A 69 24.91 -3.72 -11.17
N LYS A 70 25.59 -3.60 -10.02
CA LYS A 70 25.55 -4.55 -8.91
C LYS A 70 24.22 -4.53 -8.14
N PHE A 71 23.48 -3.41 -8.09
CA PHE A 71 22.35 -3.22 -7.18
C PHE A 71 21.05 -2.71 -7.83
N LYS A 72 21.01 -2.55 -9.16
CA LYS A 72 19.86 -2.01 -9.90
C LYS A 72 18.51 -2.71 -9.71
N GLU A 73 18.51 -3.94 -9.17
CA GLU A 73 17.32 -4.75 -8.91
C GLU A 73 16.76 -4.60 -7.49
N TYR A 74 17.36 -3.73 -6.68
CA TYR A 74 16.96 -3.49 -5.29
C TYR A 74 16.13 -2.19 -5.17
N MET A 75 15.32 -2.08 -4.11
CA MET A 75 14.43 -0.97 -3.74
C MET A 75 14.54 -0.76 -2.23
N ALA A 76 14.47 0.48 -1.72
CA ALA A 76 14.61 0.73 -0.28
C ALA A 76 13.49 1.56 0.29
N TRP A 77 13.42 1.47 1.60
CA TRP A 77 12.45 2.08 2.48
C TRP A 77 13.20 2.54 3.72
N ASN A 78 12.65 3.49 4.45
CA ASN A 78 13.21 3.93 5.71
C ASN A 78 12.10 4.12 6.75
N LYS A 79 12.46 3.95 8.03
CA LYS A 79 11.58 4.05 9.19
C LYS A 79 12.29 4.87 10.27
N LEU A 80 11.62 5.87 10.82
CA LEU A 80 12.10 6.66 11.95
C LEU A 80 11.38 6.22 13.22
N TYR A 81 12.09 6.28 14.35
CA TYR A 81 11.53 6.14 15.69
C TYR A 81 11.79 7.44 16.45
N LEU A 82 10.71 8.06 16.93
CA LEU A 82 10.75 9.32 17.67
C LEU A 82 10.49 9.06 19.16
N ASN A 83 11.20 9.79 20.02
CA ASN A 83 10.96 9.78 21.46
C ASN A 83 9.68 10.57 21.82
N ALA A 84 9.33 10.59 23.12
CA ALA A 84 8.13 11.26 23.62
C ALA A 84 8.15 12.79 23.38
N GLU A 85 9.34 13.38 23.23
CA GLU A 85 9.54 14.80 22.93
C GLU A 85 9.58 15.10 21.42
N GLY A 86 9.33 14.10 20.56
CA GLY A 86 9.34 14.25 19.10
C GLY A 86 10.73 14.32 18.47
N LYS A 87 11.80 14.00 19.22
CA LYS A 87 13.17 13.92 18.72
C LYS A 87 13.46 12.53 18.16
N ILE A 88 14.37 12.45 17.20
CA ILE A 88 14.76 11.19 16.57
C ILE A 88 15.61 10.37 17.55
N ASP A 89 15.15 9.15 17.85
CA ASP A 89 15.89 8.14 18.63
C ASP A 89 16.48 7.06 17.71
N TYR A 90 15.80 6.65 16.62
CA TYR A 90 16.36 5.70 15.66
C TYR A 90 15.97 6.02 14.22
N LEU A 91 16.86 5.67 13.28
CA LEU A 91 16.60 5.67 11.84
C LEU A 91 16.99 4.33 11.24
N VAL A 92 16.01 3.68 10.64
CA VAL A 92 16.09 2.33 10.13
C VAL A 92 15.89 2.32 8.62
N VAL A 93 16.84 1.82 7.85
CA VAL A 93 16.76 1.77 6.37
C VAL A 93 16.60 0.32 5.94
N SER A 94 15.55 -0.04 5.21
CA SER A 94 15.31 -1.38 4.70
C SER A 94 15.54 -1.45 3.19
N VAL A 95 16.32 -2.41 2.68
CA VAL A 95 16.53 -2.63 1.24
C VAL A 95 15.88 -3.96 0.82
N THR A 96 15.31 -4.02 -0.38
CA THR A 96 14.43 -5.09 -0.83
C THR A 96 14.68 -5.37 -2.31
N LYS A 97 14.92 -6.62 -2.72
CA LYS A 97 15.07 -6.96 -4.15
C LYS A 97 13.72 -7.34 -4.77
N SER A 98 13.38 -6.81 -5.94
CA SER A 98 12.25 -7.31 -6.73
C SER A 98 12.66 -8.58 -7.49
N PHE A 99 11.87 -9.66 -7.41
CA PHE A 99 12.08 -10.87 -8.23
C PHE A 99 10.76 -11.45 -8.70
N GLN A 100 10.77 -12.04 -9.91
CA GLN A 100 9.73 -12.97 -10.34
C GLN A 100 10.12 -14.39 -9.94
N LEU A 101 9.16 -15.14 -9.42
CA LEU A 101 9.31 -16.58 -9.19
C LEU A 101 9.22 -17.29 -10.54
N ALA A 102 10.37 -17.65 -11.10
CA ALA A 102 10.47 -18.84 -11.94
C ALA A 102 10.84 -20.01 -11.02
N ASP A 103 9.90 -20.93 -10.86
CA ASP A 103 10.18 -22.35 -10.66
C ASP A 103 10.69 -22.78 -9.26
N GLY A 104 10.29 -22.08 -8.21
CA GLY A 104 10.14 -22.68 -6.88
C GLY A 104 11.40 -23.07 -6.10
N LYS A 105 12.62 -22.80 -6.59
CA LYS A 105 13.85 -23.00 -5.79
C LYS A 105 14.94 -21.96 -6.11
N LYS A 106 15.12 -20.98 -5.23
CA LYS A 106 16.44 -20.34 -5.01
C LYS A 106 16.67 -20.08 -3.52
N LYS A 107 17.87 -20.40 -3.06
CA LYS A 107 18.42 -20.09 -1.73
C LYS A 107 18.78 -18.61 -1.67
N GLU A 108 18.53 -17.98 -0.53
CA GLU A 108 18.98 -16.62 -0.22
C GLU A 108 20.51 -16.54 -0.27
N ASP A 109 21.04 -15.63 -1.09
CA ASP A 109 22.46 -15.28 -1.08
C ASP A 109 22.65 -14.01 -0.23
N THR A 110 23.00 -14.20 1.04
CA THR A 110 23.17 -13.11 2.02
C THR A 110 24.44 -12.29 1.79
N SER A 111 25.38 -12.75 0.97
CA SER A 111 26.67 -12.08 0.71
C SER A 111 26.51 -10.71 0.01
N VAL A 112 25.46 -10.58 -0.81
CA VAL A 112 25.11 -9.34 -1.51
C VAL A 112 24.46 -8.33 -0.56
N ALA A 113 23.72 -8.79 0.45
CA ALA A 113 23.05 -7.96 1.44
C ALA A 113 24.07 -7.23 2.35
N ASP A 114 25.09 -7.95 2.83
CA ASP A 114 26.15 -7.36 3.66
C ASP A 114 26.99 -6.33 2.89
N SER A 115 27.29 -6.62 1.62
CA SER A 115 28.01 -5.70 0.72
C SER A 115 27.21 -4.43 0.42
N LEU A 116 25.89 -4.57 0.24
CA LEU A 116 24.98 -3.45 0.00
C LEU A 116 24.81 -2.60 1.25
N ALA A 117 24.61 -3.23 2.42
CA ALA A 117 24.52 -2.55 3.70
C ALA A 117 25.80 -1.75 4.01
N ALA A 118 26.98 -2.31 3.74
CA ALA A 118 28.26 -1.62 3.91
C ALA A 118 28.40 -0.41 2.96
N ALA A 119 28.03 -0.56 1.68
CA ALA A 119 28.08 0.53 0.70
C ALA A 119 27.12 1.68 1.05
N VAL A 120 25.90 1.33 1.47
CA VAL A 120 24.87 2.26 1.96
C VAL A 120 25.35 2.99 3.21
N SER A 121 25.91 2.26 4.17
CA SER A 121 26.47 2.83 5.40
C SER A 121 27.60 3.82 5.13
N ALA A 122 28.58 3.47 4.28
CA ALA A 122 29.75 4.30 4.00
C ALA A 122 29.36 5.67 3.39
N GLN A 123 28.38 5.71 2.48
CA GLN A 123 27.95 6.95 1.83
C GLN A 123 26.99 7.78 2.68
N LEU A 124 26.19 7.15 3.54
CA LEU A 124 25.26 7.85 4.42
C LEU A 124 25.92 8.49 5.64
N THR A 125 27.01 7.90 6.15
CA THR A 125 27.63 8.30 7.42
C THR A 125 28.07 9.77 7.48
N PRO A 126 28.75 10.34 6.45
CA PRO A 126 29.20 11.73 6.48
C PRO A 126 28.05 12.73 6.52
N TYR A 127 26.98 12.47 5.76
CA TYR A 127 25.79 13.33 5.74
C TYR A 127 25.02 13.25 7.05
N LEU A 128 24.86 12.05 7.61
CA LEU A 128 24.16 11.87 8.87
C LEU A 128 24.91 12.54 10.01
N SER A 129 26.25 12.52 10.01
CA SER A 129 27.07 13.24 10.97
C SER A 129 26.83 14.76 10.91
N ASP A 130 26.76 15.34 9.72
CA ASP A 130 26.47 16.77 9.51
C ASP A 130 25.00 17.15 9.78
N PHE A 131 24.05 16.28 9.43
CA PHE A 131 22.63 16.46 9.75
C PHE A 131 22.40 16.42 11.27
N VAL A 132 23.08 15.51 11.97
CA VAL A 132 22.97 15.32 13.41
C VAL A 132 23.59 16.50 14.16
N SER A 133 24.75 17.00 13.73
CA SER A 133 25.44 18.12 14.39
C SER A 133 24.65 19.44 14.35
N ARG A 134 23.72 19.59 13.40
CA ARG A 134 22.92 20.81 13.18
C ARG A 134 21.58 20.85 13.91
N ARG A 135 21.19 19.80 14.67
CA ARG A 135 19.90 19.76 15.41
C ARG A 135 19.99 19.13 16.80
N THR A 136 19.05 19.49 17.67
CA THR A 136 18.94 18.93 19.03
C THR A 136 18.37 17.51 18.98
N ILE A 137 19.20 16.51 19.25
CA ILE A 137 18.85 15.08 19.11
C ILE A 137 18.63 14.42 20.49
N GLY A 138 17.87 13.33 20.51
CA GLY A 138 17.66 12.49 21.70
C GLY A 138 18.91 11.68 22.06
N THR A 139 19.07 11.32 23.33
CA THR A 139 20.32 10.73 23.86
C THR A 139 20.61 9.28 23.41
N LYS A 140 19.76 8.66 22.59
CA LYS A 140 19.80 7.22 22.22
C LYS A 140 20.06 6.92 20.73
N THR A 141 20.59 7.86 19.95
CA THR A 141 20.60 7.73 18.48
C THR A 141 21.39 6.52 17.95
N ALA A 142 20.71 5.55 17.33
CA ALA A 142 21.33 4.49 16.53
C ALA A 142 20.68 4.33 15.14
N ILE A 143 21.51 4.01 14.14
CA ILE A 143 21.11 3.89 12.73
C ILE A 143 21.30 2.43 12.30
N THR A 144 20.24 1.81 11.75
CA THR A 144 20.26 0.38 11.38
C THR A 144 19.81 0.19 9.94
N VAL A 145 20.51 -0.65 9.17
CA VAL A 145 20.09 -1.06 7.82
C VAL A 145 19.58 -2.50 7.86
N PHE A 146 18.31 -2.73 7.50
CA PHE A 146 17.72 -4.04 7.25
C PHE A 146 17.70 -4.36 5.76
N VAL A 147 17.63 -5.66 5.43
CA VAL A 147 17.28 -6.11 4.09
C VAL A 147 16.09 -7.07 4.24
N SER A 148 14.97 -6.81 3.56
CA SER A 148 13.76 -7.67 3.61
C SER A 148 13.08 -7.74 2.24
N PHE A 149 12.29 -8.78 1.94
CA PHE A 149 11.75 -9.01 0.59
C PHE A 149 10.21 -8.98 0.59
N TYR A 150 9.59 -8.20 -0.31
CA TYR A 150 8.13 -8.17 -0.52
C TYR A 150 7.76 -7.96 -1.99
N ASN A 151 6.71 -8.65 -2.45
CA ASN A 151 6.24 -8.64 -3.83
C ASN A 151 5.08 -7.66 -4.06
N ARG A 152 5.20 -6.78 -5.04
CA ARG A 152 4.05 -6.15 -5.71
C ARG A 152 4.39 -5.88 -7.19
N PRO A 153 3.50 -6.21 -8.14
CA PRO A 153 3.69 -5.81 -9.53
C PRO A 153 3.38 -4.32 -9.68
N LEU A 154 4.36 -3.55 -10.16
CA LEU A 154 4.14 -2.26 -10.80
C LEU A 154 4.02 -2.53 -12.31
N THR A 155 2.86 -2.26 -12.91
CA THR A 155 2.75 -2.21 -14.37
C THR A 155 3.44 -0.94 -14.86
N GLU A 156 4.64 -1.07 -15.43
CA GLU A 156 5.20 -0.03 -16.29
C GLU A 156 4.31 0.11 -17.55
N PRO A 157 3.94 1.32 -17.96
CA PRO A 157 3.22 1.51 -19.22
C PRO A 157 4.11 1.09 -20.40
N GLN A 158 3.63 0.14 -21.20
CA GLN A 158 4.21 -0.16 -22.51
C GLN A 158 3.85 0.95 -23.52
N ALA A 159 4.41 2.15 -23.35
CA ALA A 159 4.38 3.18 -24.40
C ALA A 159 5.55 2.94 -25.38
N ARG A 160 5.35 3.23 -26.67
CA ARG A 160 6.45 3.23 -27.65
C ARG A 160 7.50 4.26 -27.19
N LYS A 161 8.76 3.84 -27.04
CA LYS A 161 9.86 4.68 -26.51
C LYS A 161 9.92 6.08 -27.14
N ASP A 162 9.55 6.20 -28.40
CA ASP A 162 9.67 7.45 -29.18
C ASP A 162 8.62 8.53 -28.87
N SER A 163 7.59 8.23 -28.07
CA SER A 163 6.55 9.20 -27.66
C SER A 163 6.62 9.59 -26.17
N VAL A 164 7.65 9.13 -25.47
CA VAL A 164 7.86 9.34 -24.03
C VAL A 164 8.98 10.35 -23.83
N VAL A 165 8.76 11.32 -22.95
CA VAL A 165 9.78 12.26 -22.49
C VAL A 165 9.95 12.09 -20.98
N ASN A 166 11.18 11.92 -20.52
CA ASN A 166 11.52 11.66 -19.13
C ASN A 166 12.39 12.79 -18.56
N GLY A 167 11.80 13.54 -17.64
CA GLY A 167 12.48 14.61 -16.91
C GLY A 167 12.35 15.99 -17.55
N LEU A 168 12.61 16.99 -16.72
CA LEU A 168 12.31 18.38 -17.06
C LEU A 168 13.22 18.93 -18.16
N ALA A 169 14.51 18.57 -18.13
CA ALA A 169 15.49 19.04 -19.11
C ALA A 169 15.19 18.50 -20.52
N GLU A 170 14.84 17.21 -20.63
CA GLU A 170 14.43 16.60 -21.90
C GLU A 170 13.15 17.24 -22.43
N ALA A 171 12.17 17.50 -21.56
CA ALA A 171 10.95 18.21 -21.93
C ALA A 171 11.22 19.63 -22.44
N MET A 172 12.19 20.34 -21.86
CA MET A 172 12.61 21.66 -22.36
C MET A 172 13.33 21.56 -23.71
N ALA A 173 14.19 20.55 -23.90
CA ALA A 173 14.96 20.36 -25.13
C ALA A 173 14.16 19.78 -26.31
N THR A 174 13.02 19.13 -26.04
CA THR A 174 12.22 18.47 -27.08
C THR A 174 11.70 19.47 -28.11
N LYS A 175 12.06 19.25 -29.38
CA LYS A 175 11.64 20.08 -30.53
C LYS A 175 10.34 19.58 -31.17
N ASP A 176 10.21 18.26 -31.38
CA ASP A 176 9.04 17.65 -32.00
C ASP A 176 7.93 17.41 -30.95
N THR A 177 7.26 18.48 -30.55
CA THR A 177 6.27 18.44 -29.46
C THR A 177 4.97 17.71 -29.83
N LEU A 178 4.73 17.45 -31.12
CA LEU A 178 3.52 16.79 -31.60
C LEU A 178 3.57 15.27 -31.39
N LYS A 179 4.76 14.66 -31.32
CA LYS A 179 4.93 13.21 -31.11
C LYS A 179 4.80 12.79 -29.64
N VAL A 180 5.01 13.72 -28.72
CA VAL A 180 5.00 13.41 -27.27
C VAL A 180 3.58 13.12 -26.82
N LYS A 181 3.40 11.91 -26.27
CA LYS A 181 2.14 11.42 -25.70
C LYS A 181 2.26 11.19 -24.20
N THR A 182 3.45 10.88 -23.72
CA THR A 182 3.72 10.63 -22.31
C THR A 182 4.82 11.55 -21.82
N LEU A 183 4.55 12.24 -20.72
CA LEU A 183 5.51 13.12 -20.06
C LEU A 183 5.67 12.67 -18.62
N ALA A 184 6.84 12.13 -18.30
CA ALA A 184 7.19 11.69 -16.97
C ALA A 184 8.13 12.69 -16.29
N LEU A 185 7.59 13.41 -15.32
CA LEU A 185 8.28 14.41 -14.50
C LEU A 185 8.32 14.00 -13.03
N GLY A 186 8.22 12.71 -12.74
CA GLY A 186 8.37 12.22 -11.37
C GLY A 186 9.80 12.35 -10.85
N GLN A 187 9.98 12.45 -9.54
CA GLN A 187 11.31 12.52 -8.88
C GLN A 187 12.15 13.75 -9.27
N ASN A 188 11.50 14.87 -9.60
CA ASN A 188 12.16 16.12 -10.01
C ASN A 188 12.11 17.22 -8.94
N LEU A 189 11.68 16.91 -7.71
CA LEU A 189 11.54 17.88 -6.60
C LEU A 189 10.68 19.10 -6.97
N LEU A 190 9.68 18.89 -7.82
CA LEU A 190 8.82 19.97 -8.30
C LEU A 190 7.94 20.49 -7.16
N THR A 191 7.99 21.79 -6.89
CA THR A 191 7.10 22.48 -5.94
C THR A 191 5.89 23.12 -6.62
N SER A 192 5.91 23.22 -7.95
CA SER A 192 4.82 23.72 -8.79
C SER A 192 4.76 23.00 -10.12
N ILE A 193 3.62 23.08 -10.80
CA ILE A 193 3.45 22.53 -12.15
C ILE A 193 4.26 23.38 -13.14
N PRO A 194 5.22 22.79 -13.87
CA PRO A 194 6.03 23.56 -14.82
C PRO A 194 5.23 23.87 -16.09
N GLU A 195 5.32 25.11 -16.60
CA GLU A 195 4.62 25.53 -17.84
C GLU A 195 4.97 24.68 -19.07
N VAL A 196 6.11 23.97 -19.04
CA VAL A 196 6.56 23.09 -20.13
C VAL A 196 5.54 22.02 -20.49
N ILE A 197 4.69 21.57 -19.54
CA ILE A 197 3.71 20.50 -19.81
C ILE A 197 2.74 20.90 -20.93
N TYR A 198 2.49 22.20 -21.11
CA TYR A 198 1.56 22.73 -22.09
C TYR A 198 2.13 22.88 -23.50
N ARG A 199 3.42 22.58 -23.69
CA ARG A 199 4.05 22.55 -25.02
C ARG A 199 3.62 21.34 -25.85
N PHE A 200 3.04 20.32 -25.23
CA PHE A 200 2.72 19.02 -25.82
C PHE A 200 1.21 18.87 -26.07
N PRO A 201 0.68 19.32 -27.23
CA PRO A 201 -0.77 19.34 -27.49
C PRO A 201 -1.38 17.94 -27.62
N ASN A 202 -0.55 16.92 -27.85
CA ASN A 202 -0.97 15.52 -27.97
C ASN A 202 -0.73 14.70 -26.69
N LEU A 203 -0.42 15.36 -25.57
CA LEU A 203 -0.15 14.67 -24.31
C LEU A 203 -1.38 13.88 -23.83
N GLU A 204 -1.20 12.58 -23.64
CA GLU A 204 -2.20 11.62 -23.17
C GLU A 204 -1.94 11.22 -21.71
N GLU A 205 -0.68 11.22 -21.27
CA GLU A 205 -0.25 10.77 -19.94
C GLU A 205 0.73 11.76 -19.31
N LEU A 206 0.43 12.19 -18.08
CA LEU A 206 1.30 13.09 -17.32
C LEU A 206 1.59 12.47 -15.95
N PHE A 207 2.86 12.13 -15.72
CA PHE A 207 3.33 11.58 -14.45
C PHE A 207 4.09 12.65 -13.68
N LEU A 208 3.54 13.05 -12.53
CA LEU A 208 4.10 14.04 -11.61
C LEU A 208 4.27 13.44 -10.20
N GLY A 209 4.25 12.11 -10.09
CA GLY A 209 4.43 11.42 -8.83
C GLY A 209 5.82 11.63 -8.22
N ASP A 210 5.96 11.44 -6.91
CA ASP A 210 7.25 11.61 -6.20
C ASP A 210 7.86 13.02 -6.41
N ASN A 211 7.11 14.05 -6.04
CA ASN A 211 7.53 15.46 -6.06
C ASN A 211 7.07 16.17 -4.78
N ASP A 212 7.24 17.49 -4.70
CA ASP A 212 6.89 18.33 -3.55
C ASP A 212 5.74 19.29 -3.86
N LEU A 213 4.80 18.85 -4.70
CA LEU A 213 3.66 19.68 -5.07
C LEU A 213 2.76 19.86 -3.85
N GLU A 214 2.74 21.08 -3.32
CA GLU A 214 1.78 21.50 -2.30
C GLU A 214 0.46 21.94 -2.92
N THR A 215 0.51 22.44 -4.16
CA THR A 215 -0.66 22.85 -4.95
C THR A 215 -0.50 22.45 -6.40
N VAL A 216 -1.62 22.16 -7.06
CA VAL A 216 -1.70 21.77 -8.46
C VAL A 216 -2.81 22.58 -9.11
N ASN A 217 -2.48 23.27 -10.20
CA ASN A 217 -3.46 23.92 -11.06
C ASN A 217 -3.21 23.50 -12.51
N ILE A 218 -4.12 22.70 -13.07
CA ILE A 218 -4.02 22.19 -14.44
C ILE A 218 -5.19 22.71 -15.28
N ASP A 219 -4.84 23.47 -16.32
CA ASP A 219 -5.77 23.89 -17.35
C ASP A 219 -5.90 22.82 -18.44
N MET A 220 -6.96 22.01 -18.33
CA MET A 220 -7.27 20.94 -19.27
C MET A 220 -7.71 21.47 -20.64
N ALA A 221 -8.01 22.76 -20.80
CA ALA A 221 -8.22 23.34 -22.13
C ALA A 221 -6.92 23.33 -22.96
N ARG A 222 -5.76 23.45 -22.29
CA ARG A 222 -4.43 23.36 -22.89
C ARG A 222 -3.93 21.92 -23.04
N LEU A 223 -4.59 20.94 -22.41
CA LEU A 223 -4.25 19.52 -22.45
C LEU A 223 -5.47 18.66 -22.86
N PRO A 224 -6.05 18.89 -24.06
CA PRO A 224 -7.34 18.32 -24.43
C PRO A 224 -7.34 16.80 -24.61
N LYS A 225 -6.16 16.19 -24.79
CA LYS A 225 -5.99 14.74 -24.96
C LYS A 225 -5.54 14.03 -23.70
N LEU A 226 -5.33 14.73 -22.57
CA LEU A 226 -4.82 14.11 -21.35
C LEU A 226 -5.87 13.15 -20.76
N ARG A 227 -5.49 11.88 -20.65
CA ARG A 227 -6.30 10.75 -20.16
C ARG A 227 -5.83 10.28 -18.80
N GLN A 228 -4.55 10.34 -18.52
CA GLN A 228 -3.96 9.88 -17.27
C GLN A 228 -3.16 10.98 -16.60
N LEU A 229 -3.43 11.19 -15.31
CA LEU A 229 -2.70 12.11 -14.48
C LEU A 229 -2.30 11.42 -13.17
N ASP A 230 -1.00 11.33 -12.95
CA ASP A 230 -0.44 10.83 -11.70
C ASP A 230 0.14 11.97 -10.87
N LEU A 231 -0.42 12.17 -9.68
CA LEU A 231 -0.02 13.14 -8.67
C LEU A 231 0.32 12.44 -7.35
N SER A 232 0.60 11.14 -7.37
CA SER A 232 0.89 10.37 -6.17
C SER A 232 2.16 10.86 -5.47
N ARG A 233 2.31 10.58 -4.18
CA ARG A 233 3.53 10.89 -3.42
C ARG A 233 3.94 12.37 -3.53
N ASN A 234 3.00 13.25 -3.21
CA ASN A 234 3.17 14.70 -3.12
C ASN A 234 2.62 15.19 -1.76
N ILE A 235 2.45 16.51 -1.57
CA ILE A 235 2.00 17.12 -0.31
C ILE A 235 0.58 17.73 -0.49
N LEU A 236 -0.23 17.11 -1.34
CA LEU A 236 -1.53 17.67 -1.75
C LEU A 236 -2.60 17.46 -0.68
N ARG A 237 -3.41 18.50 -0.50
CA ARG A 237 -4.64 18.52 0.31
C ARG A 237 -5.87 18.71 -0.57
N ASP A 238 -7.06 18.48 -0.03
CA ASP A 238 -8.34 18.50 -0.78
C ASP A 238 -8.55 19.73 -1.67
N ASN A 239 -8.23 20.92 -1.16
CA ASN A 239 -8.45 22.21 -1.86
C ASN A 239 -7.20 22.69 -2.63
N SER A 240 -6.09 21.98 -2.53
CA SER A 240 -4.85 22.32 -3.24
C SER A 240 -4.84 21.84 -4.70
N ILE A 241 -5.84 21.04 -5.08
CA ILE A 241 -5.93 20.41 -6.40
C ILE A 241 -7.03 21.13 -7.20
N ALA A 242 -6.62 21.91 -8.19
CA ALA A 242 -7.47 22.55 -9.18
C ALA A 242 -7.25 21.89 -10.54
N ILE A 243 -8.25 21.12 -10.98
CA ILE A 243 -8.33 20.59 -12.35
C ILE A 243 -9.62 21.15 -12.95
N SER A 244 -9.47 21.89 -14.06
CA SER A 244 -10.61 22.43 -14.81
C SER A 244 -11.49 21.33 -15.38
N LYS A 245 -12.77 21.64 -15.61
CA LYS A 245 -13.76 20.68 -16.13
C LYS A 245 -13.30 20.12 -17.47
N ASN A 246 -13.26 18.80 -17.58
CA ASN A 246 -12.77 18.13 -18.78
C ASN A 246 -13.59 16.87 -19.11
N LYS A 247 -13.40 16.38 -20.34
CA LYS A 247 -14.03 15.18 -20.90
C LYS A 247 -13.00 14.17 -21.39
N SER A 248 -11.73 14.32 -21.02
CA SER A 248 -10.62 13.48 -21.49
C SER A 248 -10.04 12.63 -20.37
N LEU A 249 -9.95 13.16 -19.14
CA LEU A 249 -9.28 12.47 -18.04
C LEU A 249 -10.08 11.24 -17.59
N GLU A 250 -9.42 10.09 -17.67
CA GLU A 250 -9.93 8.74 -17.37
C GLU A 250 -9.31 8.20 -16.08
N LEU A 251 -8.04 8.49 -15.80
CA LEU A 251 -7.34 8.06 -14.60
C LEU A 251 -6.76 9.24 -13.83
N LEU A 252 -7.04 9.29 -12.52
CA LEU A 252 -6.44 10.22 -11.59
C LEU A 252 -5.85 9.46 -10.39
N ASN A 253 -4.52 9.44 -10.31
CA ASN A 253 -3.80 8.88 -9.17
C ASN A 253 -3.42 10.00 -8.18
N LEU A 254 -3.90 9.89 -6.95
CA LEU A 254 -3.68 10.81 -5.84
C LEU A 254 -3.15 10.08 -4.59
N GLN A 255 -2.61 8.88 -4.75
CA GLN A 255 -2.14 8.07 -3.63
C GLN A 255 -1.01 8.76 -2.87
N MET A 256 -0.83 8.44 -1.58
CA MET A 256 0.30 8.94 -0.78
C MET A 256 0.40 10.48 -0.74
N ASN A 257 -0.70 11.15 -0.43
CA ASN A 257 -0.79 12.59 -0.23
C ASN A 257 -1.36 12.90 1.19
N LEU A 258 -1.80 14.14 1.42
CA LEU A 258 -2.44 14.60 2.66
C LEU A 258 -3.95 14.83 2.47
N ILE A 259 -4.58 14.05 1.60
CA ILE A 259 -6.00 14.19 1.25
C ILE A 259 -6.87 13.59 2.36
N THR A 260 -7.95 14.29 2.69
CA THR A 260 -8.92 13.89 3.71
C THR A 260 -10.32 13.61 3.16
N ASP A 261 -10.69 14.19 2.01
CA ASP A 261 -11.94 13.92 1.29
C ASP A 261 -11.67 13.72 -0.21
N VAL A 262 -12.61 13.14 -0.96
CA VAL A 262 -12.54 13.10 -2.42
C VAL A 262 -12.53 14.54 -2.97
N PRO A 263 -11.43 15.00 -3.60
CA PRO A 263 -11.28 16.41 -3.97
C PRO A 263 -12.32 16.90 -4.98
N ARG A 264 -12.61 18.21 -4.99
CA ARG A 264 -13.54 18.80 -5.97
C ARG A 264 -13.08 18.56 -7.41
N ALA A 265 -11.77 18.55 -7.65
CA ALA A 265 -11.15 18.30 -8.95
C ALA A 265 -11.59 16.96 -9.58
N ALA A 266 -11.62 15.87 -8.81
CA ALA A 266 -12.09 14.57 -9.31
C ALA A 266 -13.54 14.65 -9.81
N ARG A 267 -14.40 15.45 -9.15
CA ARG A 267 -15.81 15.65 -9.53
C ARG A 267 -16.01 16.51 -10.79
N ASN A 268 -14.97 17.19 -11.27
CA ASN A 268 -14.98 17.96 -12.50
C ASN A 268 -14.63 17.12 -13.75
N CYS A 269 -14.08 15.92 -13.56
CA CYS A 269 -13.62 15.03 -14.62
C CYS A 269 -14.76 14.10 -15.08
N LYS A 270 -15.45 14.44 -16.17
CA LYS A 270 -16.69 13.74 -16.58
C LYS A 270 -16.47 12.32 -17.13
N LYS A 271 -15.25 12.01 -17.58
CA LYS A 271 -14.86 10.68 -18.07
C LYS A 271 -14.04 9.87 -17.06
N LEU A 272 -13.86 10.35 -15.83
CA LEU A 272 -12.99 9.70 -14.85
C LEU A 272 -13.48 8.28 -14.51
N GLU A 273 -12.76 7.26 -14.96
CA GLU A 273 -13.08 5.85 -14.72
C GLU A 273 -12.30 5.28 -13.54
N THR A 274 -11.09 5.77 -13.30
CA THR A 274 -10.19 5.27 -12.26
C THR A 274 -9.76 6.39 -11.33
N LEU A 275 -9.99 6.20 -10.03
CA LEU A 275 -9.62 7.14 -8.98
C LEU A 275 -8.89 6.42 -7.85
N TRP A 276 -7.60 6.72 -7.69
CA TRP A 276 -6.79 6.13 -6.63
C TRP A 276 -6.44 7.14 -5.55
N LEU A 277 -6.81 6.81 -4.32
CA LEU A 277 -6.67 7.66 -3.13
C LEU A 277 -6.04 6.92 -1.94
N GLY A 278 -5.52 5.72 -2.15
CA GLY A 278 -4.86 4.94 -1.11
C GLY A 278 -3.65 5.65 -0.48
N ASN A 279 -3.27 5.24 0.75
CA ASN A 279 -2.22 5.85 1.57
C ASN A 279 -2.44 7.37 1.82
N ASN A 280 -3.70 7.80 1.89
CA ASN A 280 -4.09 9.12 2.39
C ASN A 280 -4.74 8.97 3.78
N ARG A 281 -5.19 10.07 4.38
CA ARG A 281 -5.92 10.05 5.64
C ARG A 281 -7.36 10.53 5.43
N LEU A 282 -8.19 9.67 4.84
CA LEU A 282 -9.53 9.99 4.35
C LEU A 282 -10.60 10.18 5.47
N SER A 283 -10.26 10.92 6.52
CA SER A 283 -11.12 11.17 7.69
C SER A 283 -12.30 12.12 7.41
N GLY A 284 -12.26 12.86 6.29
CA GLY A 284 -13.26 13.83 5.87
C GLY A 284 -14.36 13.28 4.94
N LEU A 285 -14.39 11.97 4.65
CA LEU A 285 -15.40 11.40 3.75
C LEU A 285 -16.83 11.59 4.30
N THR A 286 -17.70 12.13 3.45
CA THR A 286 -19.13 12.31 3.72
C THR A 286 -19.99 11.67 2.63
N ASN A 287 -21.31 11.76 2.78
CA ASN A 287 -22.22 11.32 1.72
C ASN A 287 -22.10 12.16 0.43
N ALA A 288 -21.58 13.39 0.53
CA ALA A 288 -21.44 14.31 -0.58
C ALA A 288 -20.17 14.06 -1.41
N SER A 289 -19.15 13.43 -0.81
CA SER A 289 -17.86 13.10 -1.42
C SER A 289 -18.00 12.38 -2.77
N PHE A 290 -18.96 11.46 -2.85
CA PHE A 290 -19.20 10.61 -4.02
C PHE A 290 -20.15 11.23 -5.07
N ARG A 291 -20.54 12.51 -4.93
CA ARG A 291 -21.41 13.18 -5.92
C ARG A 291 -20.68 13.32 -7.26
N LYS A 292 -21.41 13.15 -8.36
CA LYS A 292 -20.92 13.27 -9.76
C LYS A 292 -19.82 12.27 -10.16
N LEU A 293 -19.62 11.19 -9.39
CA LEU A 293 -18.66 10.12 -9.69
C LEU A 293 -19.41 8.83 -10.10
N ARG A 294 -20.45 8.96 -10.92
CA ARG A 294 -21.29 7.81 -11.31
C ARG A 294 -20.57 6.88 -12.30
N GLN A 295 -19.63 7.43 -13.04
CA GLN A 295 -18.88 6.83 -14.13
C GLN A 295 -17.62 6.10 -13.67
N VAL A 296 -17.13 6.38 -12.46
CA VAL A 296 -15.96 5.70 -11.88
C VAL A 296 -16.25 4.21 -11.75
N LYS A 297 -15.32 3.41 -12.28
CA LYS A 297 -15.31 1.94 -12.32
C LYS A 297 -14.34 1.35 -11.31
N ASP A 298 -13.18 1.99 -11.11
CA ASP A 298 -12.16 1.56 -10.15
C ASP A 298 -11.92 2.64 -9.09
N LEU A 299 -12.12 2.27 -7.82
CA LEU A 299 -11.90 3.13 -6.67
C LEU A 299 -10.97 2.44 -5.67
N ASN A 300 -9.83 3.07 -5.42
CA ASN A 300 -8.83 2.60 -4.46
C ASN A 300 -8.78 3.49 -3.20
N PHE A 301 -9.09 2.90 -2.06
CA PHE A 301 -8.91 3.46 -0.71
C PHE A 301 -7.99 2.56 0.14
N TYR A 302 -7.01 1.89 -0.48
CA TYR A 302 -6.01 1.08 0.20
C TYR A 302 -5.33 1.90 1.31
N LYS A 303 -5.28 1.41 2.55
CA LYS A 303 -4.57 2.08 3.67
C LYS A 303 -4.93 3.56 3.80
N ALA A 304 -6.23 3.86 3.81
CA ALA A 304 -6.75 5.23 3.84
C ALA A 304 -7.23 5.71 5.23
N GLU A 305 -6.94 4.93 6.28
CA GLU A 305 -7.39 5.15 7.67
C GLU A 305 -8.92 5.23 7.86
N LEU A 306 -9.71 4.60 6.98
CA LEU A 306 -11.16 4.68 7.06
C LEU A 306 -11.70 3.91 8.27
N ALA A 307 -12.31 4.63 9.22
CA ALA A 307 -13.13 4.03 10.28
C ALA A 307 -14.56 3.72 9.80
N VAL A 308 -15.11 4.53 8.90
CA VAL A 308 -16.46 4.37 8.34
C VAL A 308 -16.47 4.68 6.84
N LEU A 309 -17.13 3.82 6.05
CA LEU A 309 -17.45 4.13 4.66
C LEU A 309 -18.83 4.81 4.57
N PRO A 310 -18.96 6.06 4.10
CA PRO A 310 -20.26 6.74 4.09
C PRO A 310 -21.29 6.09 3.15
N LYS A 311 -22.57 6.16 3.52
CA LYS A 311 -23.69 5.65 2.69
C LYS A 311 -23.78 6.30 1.30
N GLY A 312 -23.10 7.41 1.08
CA GLY A 312 -22.94 8.10 -0.20
C GLY A 312 -22.31 7.22 -1.30
N ILE A 313 -21.53 6.19 -0.94
CA ILE A 313 -20.88 5.27 -1.90
C ILE A 313 -21.85 4.71 -2.94
N ARG A 314 -23.15 4.54 -2.57
CA ARG A 314 -24.24 4.12 -3.45
C ARG A 314 -24.45 4.98 -4.71
N LYS A 315 -23.84 6.17 -4.77
CA LYS A 315 -23.91 7.08 -5.93
C LYS A 315 -22.98 6.61 -7.07
N MET A 316 -21.92 5.87 -6.79
CA MET A 316 -20.95 5.35 -7.76
C MET A 316 -21.50 4.11 -8.48
N ARG A 317 -22.55 4.29 -9.29
CA ARG A 317 -23.27 3.17 -9.92
C ARG A 317 -22.45 2.42 -10.99
N GLY A 318 -21.39 3.04 -11.49
CA GLY A 318 -20.43 2.47 -12.43
C GLY A 318 -19.40 1.53 -11.79
N LEU A 319 -19.32 1.49 -10.45
CA LEU A 319 -18.19 0.86 -9.76
C LEU A 319 -18.15 -0.67 -9.99
N GLU A 320 -17.00 -1.13 -10.44
CA GLU A 320 -16.64 -2.51 -10.78
C GLU A 320 -15.59 -3.04 -9.81
N VAL A 321 -14.60 -2.22 -9.45
CA VAL A 321 -13.55 -2.55 -8.48
C VAL A 321 -13.63 -1.58 -7.30
N LEU A 322 -13.66 -2.14 -6.08
CA LEU A 322 -13.60 -1.39 -4.84
C LEU A 322 -12.54 -2.00 -3.92
N ASP A 323 -11.45 -1.27 -3.74
CA ASP A 323 -10.36 -1.62 -2.83
C ASP A 323 -10.45 -0.82 -1.52
N LEU A 324 -10.71 -1.53 -0.43
CA LEU A 324 -10.77 -1.05 0.95
C LEU A 324 -9.74 -1.76 1.85
N TYR A 325 -8.70 -2.37 1.29
CA TYR A 325 -7.66 -3.06 2.07
C TYR A 325 -7.01 -2.15 3.12
N TYR A 326 -6.60 -2.74 4.25
CA TYR A 326 -5.84 -2.06 5.31
C TYR A 326 -6.52 -0.81 5.88
N ASN A 327 -7.82 -0.89 6.17
CA ASN A 327 -8.55 0.19 6.82
C ASN A 327 -8.95 -0.20 8.26
N LYS A 328 -9.76 0.63 8.91
CA LYS A 328 -10.23 0.44 10.29
C LYS A 328 -11.75 0.21 10.31
N LEU A 329 -12.29 -0.40 9.24
CA LEU A 329 -13.74 -0.57 9.10
C LEU A 329 -14.24 -1.67 10.03
N GLU A 330 -15.14 -1.33 10.94
CA GLU A 330 -15.87 -2.32 11.76
C GLU A 330 -17.14 -2.82 11.07
N THR A 331 -17.75 -1.97 10.23
CA THR A 331 -18.95 -2.32 9.46
C THR A 331 -18.93 -1.70 8.06
N LEU A 332 -19.71 -2.27 7.16
CA LEU A 332 -19.98 -1.71 5.83
C LEU A 332 -21.40 -1.12 5.77
N PRO A 333 -21.61 0.03 5.12
CA PRO A 333 -22.93 0.62 5.01
C PRO A 333 -23.84 -0.30 4.18
N LYS A 334 -25.09 -0.53 4.64
CA LYS A 334 -26.10 -1.34 3.90
C LYS A 334 -26.24 -0.92 2.43
N SER A 335 -25.97 0.35 2.13
CA SER A 335 -26.06 0.93 0.79
C SER A 335 -24.98 0.46 -0.18
N ILE A 336 -23.89 -0.19 0.27
CA ILE A 336 -22.86 -0.78 -0.58
C ILE A 336 -23.47 -1.82 -1.55
N THR A 337 -24.54 -2.48 -1.12
CA THR A 337 -25.32 -3.45 -1.92
C THR A 337 -26.04 -2.84 -3.14
N ARG A 338 -25.96 -1.50 -3.32
CA ARG A 338 -26.44 -0.79 -4.51
C ARG A 338 -25.43 -0.73 -5.65
N LEU A 339 -24.18 -1.14 -5.44
CA LEU A 339 -23.12 -1.20 -6.45
C LEU A 339 -23.31 -2.44 -7.34
N LYS A 340 -24.25 -2.38 -8.29
CA LYS A 340 -24.67 -3.57 -9.08
C LYS A 340 -23.63 -4.06 -10.08
N ARG A 341 -22.68 -3.21 -10.45
CA ARG A 341 -21.60 -3.52 -11.38
C ARG A 341 -20.36 -4.05 -10.68
N LEU A 342 -20.32 -4.08 -9.35
CA LEU A 342 -19.16 -4.52 -8.60
C LEU A 342 -18.82 -5.97 -8.97
N THR A 343 -17.58 -6.19 -9.40
CA THR A 343 -17.01 -7.48 -9.81
C THR A 343 -15.96 -7.95 -8.81
N HIS A 344 -15.14 -7.02 -8.32
CA HIS A 344 -14.09 -7.26 -7.33
C HIS A 344 -14.39 -6.46 -6.06
N PHE A 345 -14.47 -7.17 -4.93
CA PHE A 345 -14.74 -6.55 -3.64
C PHE A 345 -13.68 -6.92 -2.62
N ALA A 346 -12.82 -5.96 -2.31
CA ALA A 346 -11.61 -6.14 -1.53
C ALA A 346 -11.73 -5.37 -0.20
N VAL A 347 -11.87 -6.09 0.91
CA VAL A 347 -12.11 -5.53 2.27
C VAL A 347 -11.22 -6.14 3.35
N SER A 348 -10.16 -6.82 2.95
CA SER A 348 -9.24 -7.49 3.85
C SER A 348 -8.45 -6.52 4.73
N TYR A 349 -7.88 -7.02 5.82
CA TYR A 349 -7.17 -6.21 6.82
C TYR A 349 -8.04 -5.04 7.32
N ASN A 350 -9.20 -5.39 7.85
CA ASN A 350 -10.12 -4.48 8.52
C ASN A 350 -10.56 -5.11 9.86
N GLN A 351 -11.59 -4.56 10.49
CA GLN A 351 -12.11 -5.04 11.77
C GLN A 351 -13.57 -5.52 11.62
N LEU A 352 -13.94 -5.98 10.41
CA LEU A 352 -15.32 -6.30 10.07
C LEU A 352 -15.79 -7.50 10.89
N THR A 353 -16.86 -7.32 11.65
CA THR A 353 -17.52 -8.40 12.40
C THR A 353 -18.57 -9.14 11.57
N ALA A 354 -19.08 -8.49 10.51
CA ALA A 354 -20.03 -9.09 9.58
C ALA A 354 -20.01 -8.41 8.20
N LEU A 355 -20.30 -9.19 7.16
CA LEU A 355 -20.65 -8.67 5.83
C LEU A 355 -22.14 -8.23 5.76
N PRO A 356 -22.52 -7.32 4.84
CA PRO A 356 -23.91 -6.87 4.72
C PRO A 356 -24.94 -8.00 4.50
N LYS A 357 -26.05 -8.01 5.24
CA LYS A 357 -27.13 -9.04 5.10
C LYS A 357 -27.67 -9.25 3.67
N ARG A 358 -27.49 -8.28 2.77
CA ARG A 358 -27.99 -8.30 1.38
C ARG A 358 -26.85 -8.42 0.36
N MET A 359 -25.81 -9.20 0.66
CA MET A 359 -24.74 -9.51 -0.32
C MET A 359 -25.31 -10.05 -1.64
N ASP A 360 -26.46 -10.75 -1.63
CA ASP A 360 -27.19 -11.23 -2.82
C ASP A 360 -27.48 -10.17 -3.88
N LYS A 361 -27.44 -8.89 -3.48
CA LYS A 361 -27.71 -7.76 -4.34
C LYS A 361 -26.51 -7.35 -5.20
N LEU A 362 -25.30 -7.82 -4.89
CA LEU A 362 -24.07 -7.62 -5.66
C LEU A 362 -23.91 -8.72 -6.72
N LYS A 363 -24.84 -8.78 -7.67
CA LYS A 363 -24.99 -9.90 -8.63
C LYS A 363 -23.80 -10.12 -9.58
N SER A 364 -22.94 -9.12 -9.72
CA SER A 364 -21.80 -9.15 -10.65
C SER A 364 -20.49 -9.58 -10.00
N VAL A 365 -20.45 -9.67 -8.66
CA VAL A 365 -19.24 -9.99 -7.92
C VAL A 365 -18.85 -11.43 -8.21
N HIS A 366 -17.61 -11.60 -8.64
CA HIS A 366 -16.98 -12.91 -8.80
C HIS A 366 -15.80 -13.11 -7.83
N THR A 367 -15.23 -12.03 -7.29
CA THR A 367 -14.10 -12.10 -6.36
C THR A 367 -14.40 -11.31 -5.08
N ILE A 368 -14.27 -11.97 -3.93
CA ILE A 368 -14.34 -11.36 -2.60
C ILE A 368 -13.06 -11.67 -1.85
N TYR A 369 -12.34 -10.62 -1.44
CA TYR A 369 -11.27 -10.72 -0.46
C TYR A 369 -11.73 -10.09 0.84
N ALA A 370 -11.83 -10.90 1.91
CA ALA A 370 -12.24 -10.45 3.24
C ALA A 370 -11.39 -11.07 4.36
N HIS A 371 -10.17 -11.50 4.04
CA HIS A 371 -9.24 -12.08 5.01
C HIS A 371 -8.70 -11.04 6.01
N HIS A 372 -8.15 -11.49 7.14
CA HIS A 372 -7.74 -10.62 8.26
C HIS A 372 -8.86 -9.65 8.68
N ASN A 373 -9.98 -10.23 9.14
CA ASN A 373 -11.11 -9.52 9.72
C ASN A 373 -11.59 -10.28 10.98
N HIS A 374 -12.72 -9.88 11.54
CA HIS A 374 -13.34 -10.47 12.72
C HIS A 374 -14.63 -11.22 12.36
N LEU A 375 -14.73 -11.77 11.14
CA LEU A 375 -15.95 -12.42 10.67
C LEU A 375 -16.17 -13.74 11.40
N SER A 376 -17.31 -13.86 12.08
CA SER A 376 -17.74 -15.11 12.74
C SER A 376 -18.78 -15.90 11.94
N LYS A 377 -19.37 -15.27 10.92
CA LYS A 377 -20.33 -15.89 9.99
C LYS A 377 -20.43 -15.14 8.67
N LEU A 378 -20.90 -15.83 7.63
CA LEU A 378 -21.34 -15.22 6.39
C LEU A 378 -22.85 -14.95 6.40
N PRO A 379 -23.35 -13.98 5.61
CA PRO A 379 -24.79 -13.79 5.48
C PRO A 379 -25.41 -14.93 4.66
N GLU A 380 -26.50 -15.54 5.15
CA GLU A 380 -27.22 -16.67 4.51
C GLU A 380 -27.47 -16.48 3.00
N ARG A 381 -27.75 -15.24 2.58
CA ARG A 381 -28.05 -14.91 1.19
C ARG A 381 -26.83 -14.83 0.27
N ILE A 382 -25.61 -15.05 0.78
CA ILE A 382 -24.40 -15.09 -0.04
C ILE A 382 -24.49 -16.18 -1.12
N THR A 383 -25.16 -17.30 -0.83
CA THR A 383 -25.54 -18.39 -1.76
C THR A 383 -26.11 -17.93 -3.09
N ARG A 384 -26.77 -16.76 -3.11
CA ARG A 384 -27.44 -16.23 -4.32
C ARG A 384 -26.48 -15.53 -5.28
N MET A 385 -25.21 -15.37 -4.92
CA MET A 385 -24.17 -14.73 -5.73
C MET A 385 -23.55 -15.73 -6.71
N LYS A 386 -24.34 -16.15 -7.71
CA LYS A 386 -24.01 -17.24 -8.65
C LYS A 386 -22.74 -17.03 -9.50
N LYS A 387 -22.17 -15.82 -9.51
CA LYS A 387 -20.94 -15.50 -10.25
C LYS A 387 -19.67 -15.61 -9.39
N LEU A 388 -19.77 -15.89 -8.09
CA LEU A 388 -18.60 -16.05 -7.22
C LEU A 388 -17.70 -17.20 -7.72
N ARG A 389 -16.42 -16.88 -7.84
CA ARG A 389 -15.32 -17.75 -8.27
C ARG A 389 -14.22 -17.80 -7.21
N ILE A 390 -13.87 -16.66 -6.62
CA ILE A 390 -12.81 -16.56 -5.62
C ILE A 390 -13.39 -15.96 -4.34
N VAL A 391 -13.21 -16.69 -3.23
CA VAL A 391 -13.62 -16.26 -1.90
C VAL A 391 -12.47 -16.48 -0.93
N ASP A 392 -11.91 -15.40 -0.43
CA ASP A 392 -10.85 -15.44 0.58
C ASP A 392 -11.37 -14.92 1.91
N LEU A 393 -11.41 -15.83 2.89
CA LEU A 393 -11.87 -15.63 4.25
C LEU A 393 -10.79 -16.03 5.27
N GLY A 394 -9.52 -16.11 4.85
CA GLY A 394 -8.41 -16.45 5.73
C GLY A 394 -8.32 -15.51 6.94
N TYR A 395 -7.75 -15.97 8.06
CA TYR A 395 -7.53 -15.12 9.24
C TYR A 395 -8.82 -14.41 9.72
N ASN A 396 -9.87 -15.18 9.98
CA ASN A 396 -11.14 -14.71 10.54
C ASN A 396 -11.51 -15.55 11.79
N TRP A 397 -12.72 -15.36 12.32
CA TRP A 397 -13.21 -16.04 13.53
C TRP A 397 -14.32 -17.05 13.23
N LEU A 398 -14.31 -17.66 12.04
CA LEU A 398 -15.29 -18.67 11.67
C LEU A 398 -15.09 -19.92 12.53
N THR A 399 -16.14 -20.32 13.25
CA THR A 399 -16.15 -21.56 14.06
C THR A 399 -16.91 -22.70 13.38
N THR A 400 -17.77 -22.37 12.43
CA THR A 400 -18.59 -23.32 11.67
C THR A 400 -18.51 -23.00 10.19
N PHE A 401 -18.42 -24.05 9.37
CA PHE A 401 -18.39 -23.85 7.93
C PHE A 401 -19.72 -23.23 7.48
N PRO A 402 -19.70 -22.16 6.67
CA PRO A 402 -20.92 -21.61 6.10
C PRO A 402 -21.45 -22.60 5.06
N ALA A 403 -22.42 -23.43 5.45
CA ALA A 403 -23.02 -24.46 4.58
C ALA A 403 -23.52 -23.88 3.25
N GLU A 404 -23.81 -22.58 3.25
CA GLU A 404 -24.07 -21.75 2.08
C GLU A 404 -23.01 -21.90 0.97
N LEU A 405 -21.72 -22.01 1.32
CA LEU A 405 -20.63 -22.10 0.35
C LEU A 405 -20.70 -23.39 -0.49
N ALA A 406 -21.28 -24.47 0.06
CA ALA A 406 -21.47 -25.73 -0.67
C ALA A 406 -22.44 -25.60 -1.86
N SER A 407 -23.25 -24.54 -1.89
CA SER A 407 -24.21 -24.31 -2.98
C SER A 407 -23.63 -23.61 -4.22
N PHE A 408 -22.39 -23.10 -4.16
CA PHE A 408 -21.78 -22.43 -5.30
C PHE A 408 -21.36 -23.43 -6.37
N THR A 409 -21.81 -23.17 -7.61
CA THR A 409 -21.50 -24.02 -8.77
C THR A 409 -20.25 -23.57 -9.54
N ASN A 410 -19.79 -22.34 -9.30
CA ASN A 410 -18.71 -21.71 -10.05
C ASN A 410 -17.51 -21.30 -9.17
N LEU A 411 -17.48 -21.77 -7.91
CA LEU A 411 -16.37 -21.49 -7.01
C LEU A 411 -15.12 -22.23 -7.54
N GLU A 412 -14.00 -21.53 -7.58
CA GLU A 412 -12.71 -22.01 -8.10
C GLU A 412 -11.66 -21.97 -7.00
N GLU A 413 -11.68 -20.92 -6.17
CA GLU A 413 -10.73 -20.77 -5.07
C GLU A 413 -11.46 -20.39 -3.79
N LEU A 414 -11.16 -21.13 -2.72
CA LEU A 414 -11.68 -20.89 -1.38
C LEU A 414 -10.53 -20.92 -0.37
N ASP A 415 -10.28 -19.78 0.27
CA ASP A 415 -9.36 -19.69 1.40
C ASP A 415 -10.14 -19.58 2.71
N LEU A 416 -9.92 -20.56 3.59
CA LEU A 416 -10.45 -20.68 4.94
C LEU A 416 -9.33 -20.83 5.97
N SER A 417 -8.09 -20.53 5.60
CA SER A 417 -6.91 -20.64 6.46
C SER A 417 -7.05 -19.79 7.72
N ALA A 418 -6.38 -20.20 8.79
CA ALA A 418 -6.32 -19.46 10.06
C ALA A 418 -7.70 -18.98 10.57
N ASN A 419 -8.70 -19.88 10.54
CA ASN A 419 -9.98 -19.70 11.21
C ASN A 419 -10.03 -20.57 12.48
N ASN A 420 -11.21 -20.76 13.06
CA ASN A 420 -11.39 -21.47 14.33
C ASN A 420 -12.26 -22.72 14.19
N PHE A 421 -12.11 -23.49 13.10
CA PHE A 421 -12.84 -24.74 12.89
C PHE A 421 -12.29 -25.85 13.82
N PRO A 422 -13.09 -26.36 14.79
CA PRO A 422 -12.64 -27.40 15.72
C PRO A 422 -12.53 -28.78 15.06
N GLU A 423 -13.32 -29.02 14.02
CA GLU A 423 -13.40 -30.29 13.29
C GLU A 423 -13.37 -30.01 11.77
N PHE A 424 -13.01 -31.02 10.98
CA PHE A 424 -13.06 -30.91 9.52
C PHE A 424 -14.50 -30.65 9.05
N PRO A 425 -14.75 -29.61 8.24
CA PRO A 425 -16.10 -29.30 7.80
C PRO A 425 -16.52 -30.21 6.63
N MET A 426 -17.30 -31.24 6.96
CA MET A 426 -17.79 -32.25 6.00
C MET A 426 -18.55 -31.66 4.80
N GLN A 427 -19.11 -30.45 4.95
CA GLN A 427 -19.78 -29.73 3.87
C GLN A 427 -18.83 -29.33 2.72
N LEU A 428 -17.51 -29.25 2.95
CA LEU A 428 -16.52 -29.06 1.87
C LEU A 428 -16.61 -30.17 0.83
N LEU A 429 -16.93 -31.40 1.26
CA LEU A 429 -17.07 -32.57 0.39
C LEU A 429 -18.28 -32.46 -0.53
N GLN A 430 -19.19 -31.51 -0.29
CA GLN A 430 -20.37 -31.27 -1.13
C GLN A 430 -20.12 -30.20 -2.20
N ILE A 431 -19.01 -29.45 -2.11
CA ILE A 431 -18.64 -28.48 -3.14
C ILE A 431 -18.42 -29.23 -4.47
N ARG A 432 -19.11 -28.76 -5.51
CA ARG A 432 -19.15 -29.42 -6.83
C ARG A 432 -17.93 -29.12 -7.68
N LYS A 433 -17.47 -27.87 -7.63
CA LYS A 433 -16.31 -27.37 -8.36
C LYS A 433 -15.48 -26.55 -7.39
N LEU A 434 -14.19 -26.84 -7.35
CA LEU A 434 -13.16 -26.08 -6.66
C LEU A 434 -11.83 -26.51 -7.27
N ASP A 435 -10.95 -25.56 -7.56
CA ASP A 435 -9.62 -25.83 -8.07
C ASP A 435 -8.60 -25.76 -6.92
N LYS A 436 -8.78 -24.80 -6.00
CA LYS A 436 -7.88 -24.55 -4.86
C LYS A 436 -8.62 -24.38 -3.54
N LEU A 437 -8.10 -25.02 -2.50
CA LEU A 437 -8.64 -24.98 -1.15
C LEU A 437 -7.54 -24.76 -0.11
N HIS A 438 -7.61 -23.67 0.63
CA HIS A 438 -6.66 -23.38 1.70
C HIS A 438 -7.32 -23.56 3.07
N LEU A 439 -6.73 -24.44 3.89
CA LEU A 439 -7.25 -24.82 5.22
C LEU A 439 -6.24 -24.64 6.34
N ARG A 440 -4.96 -24.39 6.02
CA ARG A 440 -3.86 -24.29 6.99
C ARG A 440 -4.19 -23.41 8.19
N GLY A 441 -3.76 -23.82 9.38
CA GLY A 441 -3.88 -23.00 10.59
C GLY A 441 -5.24 -23.03 11.26
N ASN A 442 -6.11 -23.98 10.92
CA ASN A 442 -7.32 -24.27 11.68
C ASN A 442 -7.05 -25.32 12.79
N PRO A 443 -7.76 -25.26 13.94
CA PRO A 443 -7.58 -26.20 15.05
C PRO A 443 -7.69 -27.68 14.67
N PHE A 444 -8.56 -28.04 13.73
CA PHE A 444 -8.70 -29.43 13.29
C PHE A 444 -7.43 -29.98 12.61
N LEU A 445 -6.51 -29.13 12.13
CA LEU A 445 -5.24 -29.53 11.51
C LEU A 445 -4.10 -29.78 12.53
N GLY A 446 -4.44 -30.17 13.77
CA GLY A 446 -3.45 -30.55 14.80
C GLY A 446 -2.57 -31.76 14.42
N GLN A 447 -1.74 -32.23 15.36
CA GLN A 447 -0.68 -33.23 15.10
C GLN A 447 -1.14 -34.52 14.40
N ASP A 448 -2.37 -34.98 14.64
CA ASP A 448 -2.92 -36.21 14.07
C ASP A 448 -3.92 -35.99 12.93
N ALA A 449 -4.05 -34.76 12.41
CA ALA A 449 -5.10 -34.40 11.45
C ALA A 449 -5.01 -35.19 10.14
N GLU A 450 -3.81 -35.44 9.63
CA GLU A 450 -3.63 -36.22 8.39
C GLU A 450 -4.13 -37.66 8.55
N ARG A 451 -3.97 -38.25 9.74
CA ARG A 451 -4.50 -39.58 10.05
C ARG A 451 -6.00 -39.53 10.33
N LYS A 452 -6.47 -38.54 11.09
CA LYS A 452 -7.89 -38.40 11.48
C LYS A 452 -8.79 -38.10 10.29
N TYR A 453 -8.31 -37.30 9.32
CA TYR A 453 -9.08 -36.85 8.16
C TYR A 453 -8.51 -37.35 6.82
N SER A 454 -7.77 -38.46 6.83
CA SER A 454 -7.15 -39.04 5.63
C SER A 454 -8.16 -39.25 4.50
N ASP A 455 -9.35 -39.74 4.85
CA ASP A 455 -10.38 -40.10 3.88
C ASP A 455 -11.01 -38.86 3.26
N GLN A 456 -11.29 -37.84 4.08
CA GLN A 456 -11.82 -36.56 3.63
C GLN A 456 -10.82 -35.84 2.72
N LEU A 457 -9.54 -35.79 3.11
CA LEU A 457 -8.48 -35.18 2.30
C LEU A 457 -8.27 -35.94 0.99
N SER A 458 -8.31 -37.28 1.02
CA SER A 458 -8.23 -38.12 -0.18
C SER A 458 -9.42 -37.91 -1.12
N GLN A 459 -10.63 -37.73 -0.57
CA GLN A 459 -11.83 -37.43 -1.35
C GLN A 459 -11.78 -36.04 -1.99
N LEU A 460 -11.17 -35.05 -1.33
CA LEU A 460 -10.93 -33.74 -1.95
C LEU A 460 -9.92 -33.85 -3.10
N LYS A 461 -8.82 -34.59 -2.90
CA LYS A 461 -7.80 -34.83 -3.94
C LYS A 461 -8.35 -35.61 -5.13
N SER A 462 -9.23 -36.58 -4.92
CA SER A 462 -9.84 -37.36 -6.02
C SER A 462 -10.77 -36.52 -6.91
N LYS A 463 -11.23 -35.36 -6.41
CA LYS A 463 -11.92 -34.34 -7.19
C LYS A 463 -10.98 -33.36 -7.91
N ASN A 464 -9.67 -33.65 -7.93
CA ASN A 464 -8.63 -32.81 -8.52
C ASN A 464 -8.53 -31.41 -7.88
N ILE A 465 -8.82 -31.30 -6.58
CA ILE A 465 -8.70 -30.06 -5.81
C ILE A 465 -7.26 -29.98 -5.26
N GLU A 466 -6.57 -28.88 -5.52
CA GLU A 466 -5.30 -28.56 -4.87
C GLU A 466 -5.58 -28.07 -3.44
N VAL A 467 -5.26 -28.90 -2.44
CA VAL A 467 -5.55 -28.60 -1.03
C VAL A 467 -4.26 -28.22 -0.31
N PHE A 468 -4.26 -27.04 0.32
CA PHE A 468 -3.18 -26.50 1.14
C PHE A 468 -3.58 -26.58 2.61
N TYR A 469 -3.03 -27.52 3.36
CA TYR A 469 -3.36 -27.77 4.77
C TYR A 469 -2.12 -27.92 5.63
#